data_AF-A0A6M2A1V1-F1
#
_entry.id   AF-A0A6M2A1V1-F1
#
_cell.length_a   1.000
_cell.length_b   1.000
_cell.length_c   1.000
_cell.angle_alpha   90.00
_cell.angle_beta   90.00
_cell.angle_gamma   90.00
#
_symmetry.space_group_name_H-M   'P 1'
#
loop_
_entity.id
_entity.type
_entity.pdbx_description
1 polymer ?
#
loop_
_entity_poly.entity_id
_entity_poly.type
_entity_poly.pdbx_seq_one_letter_code
_entity_poly.pdbx_strand_id
1 'polypeptide(L)'
;PRGMDVEVMSRDLLEDLNGKDLKPSEREHVTLYIQSHADDFSIGQIAMEPNRSDVRLTVDTEEDFELIQRILEHLYKNNPHFRLADIMELLEEHSEWLELNRQVKQKDQHG
;
A
#
# COMPACT_ATOMS: atom_id res chain seq x y z
N PRO A 1 -6.13 1.14 -3.50
CA PRO A 1 -5.81 -0.26 -3.10
C PRO A 1 -4.62 -0.27 -2.15
N ARG A 2 -4.76 -0.99 -1.03
CA ARG A 2 -3.64 -1.18 -0.10
C ARG A 2 -2.57 -2.06 -0.74
N GLY A 3 -1.30 -1.76 -0.50
CA GLY A 3 -0.17 -2.45 -1.14
C GLY A 3 0.28 -1.81 -2.46
N MET A 4 -0.39 -0.73 -2.88
CA MET A 4 0.02 0.11 -4.00
C MET A 4 0.47 1.50 -3.53
N ASP A 5 0.76 1.63 -2.25
CA ASP A 5 1.15 2.89 -1.62
C ASP A 5 2.54 3.31 -2.11
N VAL A 6 2.69 4.58 -2.46
CA VAL A 6 3.95 5.17 -2.92
C VAL A 6 4.21 6.44 -2.12
N GLU A 7 5.36 6.48 -1.47
CA GLU A 7 5.84 7.65 -0.75
C GLU A 7 7.07 8.19 -1.49
N VAL A 8 7.05 9.48 -1.85
CA VAL A 8 8.17 10.15 -2.51
C VAL A 8 8.65 11.26 -1.59
N MET A 9 9.94 11.21 -1.27
CA MET A 9 10.60 12.18 -0.40
C MET A 9 11.88 12.67 -1.08
N SER A 10 12.25 13.92 -0.82
CA SER A 10 13.56 14.41 -1.26
C SER A 10 14.66 13.74 -0.45
N ARG A 11 15.83 13.58 -1.07
CA ARG A 11 17.01 13.07 -0.36
C ARG A 11 17.41 13.98 0.80
N ASP A 12 17.37 15.29 0.59
CA ASP A 12 17.78 16.28 1.61
C ASP A 12 16.87 16.18 2.85
N LEU A 13 15.57 15.92 2.68
CA LEU A 13 14.66 15.62 3.79
C LEU A 13 15.10 14.38 4.58
N LEU A 14 15.48 13.30 3.89
CA LEU A 14 15.96 12.07 4.57
C LEU A 14 17.28 12.31 5.32
N GLU A 15 18.17 13.15 4.78
CA GLU A 15 19.42 13.54 5.46
C GLU A 15 19.13 14.36 6.74
N ASP A 16 18.20 15.31 6.66
CA ASP A 16 17.75 16.09 7.82
C ASP A 16 17.12 15.20 8.91
N LEU A 17 16.27 14.24 8.52
CA LEU A 17 15.63 13.31 9.44
C LEU A 17 16.64 12.36 10.11
N ASN A 18 17.70 11.95 9.40
CA ASN A 18 18.73 11.07 9.96
C ASN A 18 19.49 11.71 11.14
N GLY A 19 19.64 13.05 11.13
CA GLY A 19 20.26 13.81 12.22
C GLY A 19 19.38 14.03 13.45
N LYS A 20 18.09 13.66 13.39
CA LYS A 20 17.13 13.84 14.50
C LYS A 20 17.12 12.63 15.44
N ASP A 21 16.68 12.88 16.67
CA ASP A 21 16.39 11.83 17.65
C ASP A 21 15.00 11.24 17.41
N LEU A 22 14.94 10.30 16.46
CA LEU A 22 13.73 9.58 16.08
C LEU A 22 13.50 8.36 16.97
N LYS A 23 12.24 8.09 17.30
CA LYS A 23 11.84 6.82 17.93
C LYS A 23 12.20 5.63 17.02
N PRO A 24 12.33 4.40 17.56
CA PRO A 24 12.59 3.21 16.74
C PRO A 24 11.57 3.03 15.60
N SER A 25 10.27 3.20 15.87
CA SER A 25 9.21 3.10 14.85
C SER A 25 9.30 4.21 13.80
N GLU A 26 9.68 5.44 14.19
CA GLU A 26 9.93 6.56 13.27
C GLU A 26 11.18 6.36 12.42
N ARG A 27 12.16 5.56 12.87
CA ARG A 27 13.31 5.17 12.04
C ARG A 27 12.96 4.05 11.06
N GLU A 28 12.10 3.12 11.47
CA GLU A 28 11.61 2.03 10.63
C GLU A 28 10.65 2.54 9.54
N HIS A 29 9.75 3.43 9.94
CA HIS A 29 8.76 4.07 9.07
C HIS A 29 8.97 5.58 9.10
N VAL A 30 9.87 6.06 8.24
CA VAL A 30 10.33 7.46 8.22
C VAL A 30 9.19 8.48 8.07
N THR A 31 8.08 8.08 7.44
CA THR A 31 6.90 8.93 7.26
C THR A 31 6.10 9.17 8.55
N LEU A 32 6.26 8.34 9.59
CA LEU A 32 5.61 8.56 10.89
C LEU A 32 6.07 9.88 11.55
N TYR A 33 7.35 10.20 11.45
CA TYR A 33 7.86 11.46 11.98
C TYR A 33 7.26 12.66 11.22
N ILE A 34 7.20 12.55 9.90
CA ILE A 34 6.63 13.59 9.02
C ILE A 34 5.14 13.80 9.34
N GLN A 35 4.37 12.72 9.49
CA GLN A 35 2.94 12.80 9.79
C GLN A 35 2.66 13.41 11.18
N SER A 36 3.45 13.05 12.19
CA SER A 36 3.31 13.59 13.55
C SER A 36 3.72 15.06 13.68
N HIS A 37 4.48 15.57 12.71
CA HIS A 37 4.96 16.96 12.64
C HIS A 37 4.56 17.61 11.31
N ALA A 38 3.36 17.31 10.81
CA ALA A 38 2.94 17.67 9.45
C ALA A 38 3.06 19.18 9.14
N ASP A 39 2.88 20.04 10.15
CA ASP A 39 2.99 21.50 10.01
C ASP A 39 4.41 21.98 9.68
N ASP A 40 5.44 21.15 9.93
CA ASP A 40 6.84 21.46 9.64
C ASP A 40 7.23 21.11 8.18
N PHE A 41 6.33 20.46 7.42
CA PHE A 41 6.63 19.91 6.10
C PHE A 41 5.66 20.36 5.02
N SER A 42 6.16 20.46 3.78
CA SER A 42 5.31 20.60 2.61
C SER A 42 4.85 19.23 2.13
N ILE A 43 3.63 18.84 2.49
CA ILE A 43 3.07 17.51 2.18
C ILE A 43 2.06 17.63 1.04
N GLY A 44 2.23 16.81 0.02
CA GLY A 44 1.24 16.60 -1.05
C GLY A 44 0.70 15.17 -0.99
N GLN A 45 -0.61 15.00 -1.22
CA GLN A 45 -1.25 13.70 -1.29
C GLN A 45 -1.86 13.50 -2.67
N ILE A 46 -1.57 12.36 -3.29
CA ILE A 46 -2.20 11.91 -4.53
C ILE A 46 -3.10 10.73 -4.17
N ALA A 47 -4.40 10.93 -4.28
CA ALA A 47 -5.39 9.87 -4.08
C ALA A 47 -5.79 9.27 -5.43
N MET A 48 -6.01 7.96 -5.44
CA MET A 48 -6.64 7.28 -6.57
C MET A 48 -8.15 7.55 -6.54
N GLU A 49 -8.69 7.93 -7.69
CA GLU A 49 -10.13 8.04 -7.92
C GLU A 49 -10.57 7.00 -8.97
N PRO A 50 -11.63 6.22 -8.71
CA PRO A 50 -12.43 6.18 -7.48
C PRO A 50 -11.67 5.58 -6.28
N ASN A 51 -12.14 5.87 -5.06
CA ASN A 51 -11.61 5.23 -3.85
C ASN A 51 -11.70 3.70 -3.96
N ARG A 52 -10.56 3.04 -3.76
CA ARG A 52 -10.38 1.58 -3.76
C ARG A 52 -9.63 1.11 -2.51
N SER A 53 -9.89 1.72 -1.35
CA SER A 53 -9.27 1.33 -0.07
C SER A 53 -9.79 -0.01 0.47
N ASP A 54 -10.90 -0.48 -0.07
CA ASP A 54 -11.51 -1.80 0.16
C ASP A 54 -10.70 -2.96 -0.46
N VAL A 55 -9.94 -2.70 -1.52
CA VAL A 55 -9.08 -3.70 -2.17
C VAL A 55 -7.72 -3.77 -1.47
N ARG A 56 -7.35 -4.97 -1.00
CA ARG A 56 -6.08 -5.27 -0.35
C ARG A 56 -5.19 -6.15 -1.23
N LEU A 57 -4.15 -5.57 -1.81
CA LEU A 57 -3.15 -6.22 -2.66
C LEU A 57 -1.82 -6.35 -1.92
N THR A 58 -1.82 -7.06 -0.81
CA THR A 58 -0.65 -7.31 0.04
C THR A 58 -0.33 -8.80 0.09
N VAL A 59 0.73 -9.20 0.80
CA VAL A 59 1.13 -10.62 0.97
C VAL A 59 1.53 -10.86 2.43
N ASP A 60 0.74 -10.35 3.38
CA ASP A 60 1.07 -10.45 4.81
C ASP A 60 0.48 -11.71 5.47
N THR A 61 -0.57 -12.30 4.89
CA THR A 61 -1.24 -13.52 5.36
C THR A 61 -1.40 -14.57 4.26
N GLU A 62 -1.84 -15.77 4.63
CA GLU A 62 -2.11 -16.85 3.65
C GLU A 62 -3.25 -16.46 2.71
N GLU A 63 -4.30 -15.81 3.23
CA GLU A 63 -5.46 -15.35 2.45
C GLU A 63 -5.09 -14.24 1.46
N ASP A 64 -4.20 -13.33 1.88
CA ASP A 64 -3.62 -12.33 1.00
C ASP A 64 -2.85 -12.99 -0.15
N PHE A 65 -1.99 -13.96 0.17
CA PHE A 65 -1.22 -14.69 -0.83
C PHE A 65 -2.13 -15.44 -1.81
N GLU A 66 -3.20 -16.07 -1.32
CA GLU A 66 -4.16 -16.78 -2.17
C GLU A 66 -4.83 -15.83 -3.18
N LEU A 67 -5.24 -14.63 -2.75
CA LEU A 67 -5.80 -13.63 -3.66
C LEU A 67 -4.78 -13.21 -4.72
N ILE A 68 -3.55 -12.88 -4.31
CA ILE A 68 -2.49 -12.45 -5.24
C ILE A 68 -2.13 -13.57 -6.23
N GLN A 69 -2.06 -14.82 -5.76
CA GLN A 69 -1.81 -15.98 -6.61
C GLN A 69 -2.89 -16.12 -7.69
N ARG A 70 -4.18 -16.03 -7.33
CA ARG A 70 -5.30 -16.10 -8.29
C ARG A 70 -5.22 -15.00 -9.34
N ILE A 71 -4.94 -13.76 -8.93
CA ILE A 71 -4.78 -12.62 -9.85
C ILE A 71 -3.63 -12.89 -10.84
N LEU A 72 -2.47 -13.32 -10.33
CA LEU A 72 -1.29 -13.60 -11.17
C LEU A 72 -1.55 -14.76 -12.13
N GLU A 73 -2.12 -15.87 -11.67
CA GLU A 73 -2.41 -17.03 -12.54
C GLU A 73 -3.39 -16.71 -13.66
N HIS A 74 -4.33 -15.78 -13.42
CA HIS A 74 -5.32 -15.34 -14.39
C HIS A 74 -4.73 -14.35 -15.40
N LEU A 75 -4.05 -13.30 -14.95
CA LEU A 75 -3.59 -12.21 -15.82
C LEU A 75 -2.24 -12.50 -16.48
N TYR A 76 -1.29 -13.05 -15.73
CA TYR A 76 0.12 -13.07 -16.14
C TYR A 76 0.37 -13.93 -17.39
N LYS A 77 -0.40 -15.02 -17.55
CA LYS A 77 -0.28 -15.92 -18.72
C LYS A 77 -0.63 -15.23 -20.04
N ASN A 78 -1.63 -14.35 -20.02
CA ASN A 78 -2.15 -13.68 -21.21
C ASN A 78 -1.51 -12.31 -21.41
N ASN A 79 -1.21 -11.61 -20.31
CA ASN A 79 -0.61 -10.29 -20.31
C ASN A 79 0.41 -10.17 -19.16
N PRO A 80 1.70 -10.49 -19.38
CA PRO A 80 2.73 -10.39 -18.33
C PRO A 80 3.03 -8.94 -17.91
N HIS A 81 2.49 -7.94 -18.61
CA HIS A 81 2.66 -6.51 -18.34
C HIS A 81 1.34 -5.84 -17.93
N PHE A 82 0.41 -6.62 -17.34
CA PHE A 82 -0.81 -6.07 -16.78
C PHE A 82 -0.50 -4.98 -15.75
N ARG A 83 -1.44 -4.05 -15.61
CA ARG A 83 -1.38 -2.87 -14.75
C ARG A 83 -2.43 -2.98 -13.67
N LEU A 84 -2.40 -2.04 -12.73
CA LEU A 84 -3.40 -1.95 -11.67
C LEU A 84 -4.83 -1.87 -12.22
N ALA A 85 -5.03 -1.19 -13.36
CA ALA A 85 -6.34 -1.11 -14.00
C ALA A 85 -6.89 -2.49 -14.42
N ASP A 86 -6.04 -3.35 -15.00
CA ASP A 86 -6.43 -4.72 -15.39
C ASP A 86 -6.80 -5.56 -14.15
N ILE A 87 -6.12 -5.33 -13.01
CA ILE A 87 -6.47 -5.98 -11.74
C ILE A 87 -7.82 -5.48 -11.22
N MET A 88 -8.10 -4.18 -11.31
CA MET A 88 -9.39 -3.63 -10.88
C MET A 88 -10.54 -4.19 -11.72
N GLU A 89 -10.38 -4.24 -13.05
CA GLU A 89 -11.38 -4.83 -13.95
C GLU A 89 -11.63 -6.30 -13.61
N LEU A 90 -10.56 -7.09 -13.40
CA LEU A 90 -10.68 -8.48 -12.98
C LEU A 90 -11.44 -8.63 -11.65
N LEU A 91 -11.19 -7.77 -10.67
CA LEU A 91 -11.84 -7.85 -9.36
C LEU A 91 -13.28 -7.31 -9.38
N GLU A 92 -13.63 -6.47 -10.36
CA GLU A 92 -15.03 -6.09 -10.61
C GLU A 92 -15.80 -7.27 -11.22
N GLU A 93 -15.17 -8.05 -12.11
CA GLU A 93 -15.74 -9.28 -12.67
C GLU A 93 -15.81 -10.42 -11.64
N HIS A 94 -14.84 -10.50 -10.74
CA HIS A 94 -14.68 -11.54 -9.72
C HIS A 94 -14.74 -10.98 -8.29
N SER A 95 -15.76 -10.17 -8.01
CA SER A 95 -15.94 -9.51 -6.70
C SER A 95 -15.90 -10.46 -5.49
N GLU A 96 -16.26 -11.74 -5.67
CA GLU A 96 -16.20 -12.76 -4.62
C GLU A 96 -14.77 -13.08 -4.16
N TRP A 97 -13.74 -12.75 -4.95
CA TRP A 97 -12.34 -12.95 -4.55
C TRP A 97 -11.91 -11.98 -3.46
N LEU A 98 -12.54 -10.81 -3.38
CA LEU A 98 -12.25 -9.84 -2.30
C LEU A 98 -12.59 -10.41 -0.92
N GLU A 99 -13.51 -11.38 -0.84
CA GLU A 99 -13.87 -12.01 0.43
C GLU A 99 -12.76 -12.88 1.03
N LEU A 100 -11.76 -13.29 0.23
CA LEU A 100 -10.64 -14.11 0.69
C LEU A 100 -9.90 -13.45 1.84
N ASN A 101 -9.50 -12.18 1.67
CA ASN A 101 -8.72 -11.46 2.66
C ASN A 101 -9.50 -10.33 3.36
N ARG A 102 -10.81 -10.22 3.12
CA ARG A 102 -11.66 -9.17 3.73
C ARG A 102 -11.65 -9.19 5.25
N GLN A 103 -11.57 -10.38 5.86
CA GLN A 103 -11.60 -10.57 7.31
C GLN A 103 -10.24 -10.37 7.98
N VAL A 104 -9.16 -10.19 7.20
CA VAL A 104 -7.81 -9.98 7.73
C VAL A 104 -7.79 -8.68 8.52
N LYS A 105 -7.74 -8.81 9.85
CA LYS A 105 -7.61 -7.67 10.75
C LYS A 105 -6.27 -7.01 10.51
N GLN A 106 -6.33 -5.77 10.09
CA GLN A 106 -5.15 -4.96 9.87
C GLN A 106 -4.43 -4.77 11.20
N LYS A 107 -3.12 -5.03 11.23
CA LYS A 107 -2.27 -4.46 12.27
C LYS A 107 -2.15 -2.98 11.96
N ASP A 108 -2.47 -2.13 12.94
CA ASP A 108 -2.21 -0.71 12.82
C ASP A 108 -0.70 -0.53 12.62
N GLN A 109 -0.28 0.06 11.50
CA GLN A 109 1.14 0.33 11.23
C GLN A 109 1.71 1.51 12.07
N HIS A 110 1.08 1.84 13.19
CA HIS A 110 1.34 3.08 13.95
C HIS A 110 1.40 2.85 15.48
N GLY A 111 1.87 1.67 15.92
CA GLY A 111 2.12 1.35 17.33
C GLY A 111 3.44 1.89 17.85
#